data_AF-A0A498HDP0-F1
#
_entry.id   AF-A0A498HDP0-F1
#
_cell.length_a   1.000
_cell.length_b   1.000
_cell.length_c   1.000
_cell.angle_alpha   90.00
_cell.angle_beta   90.00
_cell.angle_gamma   90.00
#
_symmetry.space_group_name_H-M   'P 1'
#
loop_
_entity.id
_entity.type
_entity.pdbx_description
1 polymer ?
#
loop_
_entity_poly.entity_id
_entity_poly.type
_entity_poly.pdbx_seq_one_letter_code
_entity_poly.pdbx_strand_id
1 'polypeptide(L)'
;MASWNSIPLEVAYQVLGWTAFVSWSFSFYPQVILNFRRKSVVGLSIDFVVLNVTKHSSYLIYNATLYFSSVVQKQYFEKYGEGQMIPVAANDVAFSAHAVLLTSITLFQIAIYERGSQKVSKIAIGIVLAVWLGAAVCFFVALPTHSWLWLINIFSLIQVFMTVTKYTPQAFMNFMRKSTDGLSIGYFSLDFSGGVTNYAQMAVQSIDQGPPSSLPQPNNSCNSIIPLCLTSFKTYSLLQIRG
;
A
#
# COMPACT_ATOMS: atom_id res chain seq x y z
N MET A 1 -2.99 -24.13 -14.31
CA MET A 1 -3.93 -23.00 -14.14
C MET A 1 -5.26 -23.60 -13.73
N ALA A 2 -5.74 -23.36 -12.51
CA ALA A 2 -7.09 -23.78 -12.14
C ALA A 2 -8.09 -23.08 -13.06
N SER A 3 -8.95 -23.83 -13.72
CA SER A 3 -10.03 -23.27 -14.53
C SER A 3 -11.09 -22.67 -13.62
N TRP A 4 -11.60 -21.49 -13.96
CA TRP A 4 -12.74 -20.88 -13.27
C TRP A 4 -13.96 -21.80 -13.39
N ASN A 5 -14.70 -21.97 -12.29
CA ASN A 5 -15.92 -22.77 -12.31
C ASN A 5 -17.07 -21.99 -12.98
N SER A 6 -17.00 -20.66 -12.97
CA SER A 6 -18.02 -19.78 -13.54
C SER A 6 -17.40 -18.62 -14.34
N ILE A 7 -17.70 -18.57 -15.65
CA ILE A 7 -17.28 -17.48 -16.56
C ILE A 7 -17.77 -16.10 -16.04
N PRO A 8 -19.01 -15.94 -15.55
CA PRO A 8 -19.43 -14.67 -14.93
C PRO A 8 -18.56 -14.24 -13.73
N LEU A 9 -18.10 -15.18 -12.89
CA LEU A 9 -17.25 -14.86 -11.74
C LEU A 9 -15.83 -14.50 -12.19
N GLU A 10 -15.32 -15.15 -13.23
CA GLU A 10 -14.04 -14.78 -13.84
C GLU A 10 -14.07 -13.35 -14.38
N VAL A 11 -15.10 -12.99 -15.14
CA VAL A 11 -15.27 -11.64 -15.67
C VAL A 11 -15.43 -10.62 -14.54
N ALA A 12 -16.23 -10.93 -13.52
CA ALA A 12 -16.39 -10.07 -12.35
C ALA A 12 -15.05 -9.87 -11.61
N TYR A 13 -14.27 -10.92 -11.40
CA TYR A 13 -12.94 -10.85 -10.80
C TYR A 13 -12.01 -9.93 -11.59
N GLN A 14 -11.97 -10.07 -12.92
CA GLN A 14 -11.13 -9.22 -13.76
C GLN A 14 -11.57 -7.75 -13.72
N VAL A 15 -12.88 -7.48 -13.84
CA VAL A 15 -13.42 -6.11 -13.80
C VAL A 15 -13.14 -5.43 -12.47
N LEU A 16 -13.35 -6.14 -11.35
CA LEU A 16 -13.04 -5.64 -10.01
C LEU A 16 -11.54 -5.38 -9.86
N GLY A 17 -10.68 -6.29 -10.33
CA GLY A 17 -9.23 -6.10 -10.32
C GLY A 17 -8.76 -4.87 -11.08
N TRP A 18 -9.24 -4.68 -12.31
CA TRP A 18 -8.92 -3.49 -13.12
C TRP A 18 -9.46 -2.21 -12.50
N THR A 19 -10.67 -2.24 -11.94
CA THR A 19 -11.26 -1.08 -11.26
C THR A 19 -10.46 -0.70 -10.01
N ALA A 20 -10.02 -1.69 -9.22
CA ALA A 20 -9.15 -1.46 -8.06
C ALA A 20 -7.79 -0.87 -8.47
N PHE A 21 -7.17 -1.43 -9.51
CA PHE A 21 -5.91 -0.93 -10.07
C PHE A 21 -6.01 0.52 -10.56
N VAL A 22 -7.05 0.85 -11.32
CA VAL A 22 -7.31 2.21 -11.82
C VAL A 22 -7.54 3.16 -10.65
N SER A 23 -8.40 2.79 -9.71
CA SER A 23 -8.74 3.61 -8.54
C SER A 23 -7.50 3.91 -7.69
N TRP A 24 -6.69 2.90 -7.39
CA TRP A 24 -5.45 3.10 -6.64
C TRP A 24 -4.41 3.90 -7.41
N SER A 25 -4.24 3.66 -8.72
CA SER A 25 -3.27 4.41 -9.53
C SER A 25 -3.61 5.89 -9.60
N PHE A 26 -4.88 6.22 -9.83
CA PHE A 26 -5.33 7.61 -9.90
C PHE A 26 -5.43 8.30 -8.52
N SER A 27 -5.51 7.55 -7.42
CA SER A 27 -5.64 8.10 -6.07
C SER A 27 -4.53 9.11 -5.71
N PHE A 28 -3.31 8.91 -6.21
CA PHE A 28 -2.15 9.76 -5.87
C PHE A 28 -2.20 11.15 -6.53
N TYR A 29 -2.80 11.27 -7.70
CA TYR A 29 -2.78 12.49 -8.51
C TYR A 29 -3.48 13.68 -7.86
N PRO A 30 -4.70 13.54 -7.30
CA PRO A 30 -5.38 14.64 -6.62
C PRO A 30 -4.52 15.37 -5.58
N GLN A 31 -3.72 14.65 -4.79
CA GLN A 31 -2.84 15.29 -3.79
C GLN A 31 -1.65 16.01 -4.45
N VAL A 32 -1.00 15.38 -5.42
CA VAL A 32 0.13 15.98 -6.16
C VAL A 32 -0.31 17.26 -6.86
N ILE A 33 -1.48 17.25 -7.50
CA ILE A 33 -2.05 18.41 -8.21
C ILE A 33 -2.44 19.50 -7.21
N LEU A 34 -3.07 19.14 -6.08
CA LEU A 34 -3.46 20.10 -5.05
C LEU A 34 -2.25 20.84 -4.48
N ASN A 35 -1.18 20.11 -4.14
CA ASN A 35 0.08 20.67 -3.68
C ASN A 35 0.69 21.60 -4.74
N PHE A 36 0.67 21.20 -6.01
CA PHE A 36 1.20 22.02 -7.10
C PHE A 36 0.42 23.31 -7.32
N ARG A 37 -0.92 23.26 -7.21
CA ARG A 37 -1.81 24.44 -7.37
C ARG A 37 -1.68 25.41 -6.21
N ARG A 38 -1.63 24.90 -4.98
CA ARG A 38 -1.54 25.72 -3.76
C ARG A 38 -0.12 26.22 -3.48
N LYS A 39 0.91 25.59 -4.08
CA LYS A 39 2.33 25.80 -3.74
C LYS A 39 2.61 25.66 -2.24
N SER A 40 1.78 24.87 -1.57
CA SER A 40 1.78 24.67 -0.12
C SER A 40 1.34 23.24 0.18
N VAL A 41 2.05 22.60 1.11
CA VAL A 41 1.74 21.26 1.66
C VAL A 41 1.10 21.35 3.04
N VAL A 42 0.71 22.55 3.48
CA VAL A 42 -0.05 22.75 4.73
C VAL A 42 -1.41 22.07 4.58
N GLY A 43 -1.66 21.03 5.40
CA GLY A 43 -2.82 20.12 5.24
C GLY A 43 -2.42 18.65 5.20
N LEU A 44 -1.26 18.38 4.61
CA LEU A 44 -0.75 17.04 4.41
C LEU A 44 0.27 16.71 5.50
N SER A 45 0.04 15.61 6.23
CA SER A 45 0.97 15.15 7.23
C SER A 45 2.26 14.66 6.58
N ILE A 46 3.37 15.31 6.93
CA ILE A 46 4.70 14.92 6.43
C ILE A 46 5.02 13.49 6.89
N ASP A 47 4.64 13.12 8.10
CA ASP A 47 4.80 11.77 8.64
C ASP A 47 4.04 10.74 7.80
N PHE A 48 2.80 11.05 7.39
CA PHE A 48 2.04 10.19 6.49
C PHE A 48 2.81 9.93 5.20
N VAL A 49 3.34 10.96 4.54
CA VAL A 49 4.07 10.82 3.28
C VAL A 49 5.35 10.01 3.43
N VAL A 50 6.13 10.26 4.49
CA VAL A 50 7.37 9.53 4.78
C VAL A 50 7.11 8.03 5.02
N LEU A 51 6.07 7.70 5.81
CA LEU A 51 5.66 6.31 6.03
C LEU A 51 5.13 5.67 4.74
N ASN A 52 4.41 6.43 3.92
CA ASN A 52 3.85 5.96 2.65
C ASN A 52 4.95 5.62 1.63
N VAL A 53 6.00 6.45 1.51
CA VAL A 53 7.17 6.14 0.66
C VAL A 53 7.83 4.83 1.10
N THR A 54 8.01 4.62 2.41
CA THR A 54 8.62 3.39 2.92
C THR A 54 7.76 2.15 2.63
N LYS A 55 6.43 2.27 2.79
CA LYS A 55 5.46 1.24 2.45
C LYS A 55 5.55 0.84 0.97
N HIS A 56 5.48 1.82 0.07
CA HIS A 56 5.49 1.57 -1.37
C HIS A 56 6.85 1.08 -1.88
N SER A 57 7.95 1.55 -1.29
CA SER A 57 9.29 1.05 -1.62
C SER A 57 9.46 -0.42 -1.23
N SER A 58 9.03 -0.80 -0.02
CA SER A 58 9.09 -2.20 0.43
C SER A 58 8.21 -3.11 -0.43
N TYR A 59 7.03 -2.62 -0.83
CA TYR A 59 6.14 -3.36 -1.73
C TYR A 59 6.73 -3.53 -3.14
N LEU A 60 7.38 -2.49 -3.68
CA LEU A 60 8.08 -2.58 -4.96
C LEU A 60 9.24 -3.58 -4.89
N ILE A 61 10.03 -3.58 -3.81
CA ILE A 61 11.13 -4.55 -3.63
C ILE A 61 10.58 -5.98 -3.65
N TYR A 62 9.50 -6.25 -2.91
CA TYR A 62 8.85 -7.57 -2.92
C TYR A 62 8.37 -7.96 -4.33
N ASN A 63 7.56 -7.12 -4.97
CA ASN A 63 6.97 -7.44 -6.28
C ASN A 63 8.05 -7.58 -7.36
N ALA A 64 8.96 -6.62 -7.48
CA ALA A 64 10.00 -6.64 -8.50
C ALA A 64 10.94 -7.83 -8.32
N THR A 65 11.34 -8.14 -7.08
CA THR A 65 12.24 -9.26 -6.81
C THR A 65 11.58 -10.60 -7.11
N LEU A 66 10.33 -10.81 -6.66
CA LEU A 66 9.60 -12.07 -6.94
C LEU A 66 9.24 -12.21 -8.43
N TYR A 67 9.01 -11.11 -9.14
CA TYR A 67 8.67 -11.11 -10.56
C TYR A 67 9.88 -11.32 -11.49
N PHE A 68 11.03 -10.69 -11.21
CA PHE A 68 12.19 -10.75 -12.10
C PHE A 68 13.23 -11.81 -11.71
N SER A 69 13.36 -12.17 -10.42
CA SER A 69 14.42 -13.07 -9.98
C SER A 69 14.01 -14.53 -10.11
N SER A 70 14.60 -15.23 -11.09
CA SER A 70 14.43 -16.68 -11.28
C SER A 70 14.87 -17.49 -10.06
N VAL A 71 15.86 -17.01 -9.29
CA VAL A 71 16.32 -17.66 -8.05
C VAL A 71 15.23 -17.66 -6.99
N VAL A 72 14.55 -16.53 -6.82
CA VAL A 72 13.47 -16.39 -5.83
C VAL A 72 12.24 -17.17 -6.25
N GLN A 73 11.93 -17.18 -7.55
CA GLN A 73 10.86 -18.00 -8.12
C GLN A 73 11.13 -19.49 -7.91
N LYS A 74 12.36 -19.95 -8.14
CA LYS A 74 12.76 -21.33 -7.87
C LYS A 74 12.54 -21.70 -6.39
N GLN A 75 12.99 -20.85 -5.47
CA GLN A 75 12.76 -21.05 -4.03
C GLN A 75 11.28 -21.06 -3.66
N TYR A 76 10.45 -20.28 -4.37
CA TYR A 76 9.01 -20.29 -4.18
C TYR A 76 8.41 -21.64 -4.61
N PHE A 77 8.76 -22.14 -5.79
CA PHE A 77 8.29 -23.44 -6.27
C PHE A 77 8.81 -24.61 -5.43
N GLU A 78 10.04 -24.55 -4.92
CA GLU A 78 10.57 -25.55 -3.99
C GLU A 78 9.77 -25.58 -2.67
N LYS A 79 9.32 -24.42 -2.19
CA LYS A 79 8.58 -24.31 -0.92
C LYS A 79 7.09 -24.64 -1.04
N TYR A 80 6.44 -24.21 -2.12
CA TYR A 80 4.98 -24.29 -2.29
C TYR A 80 4.52 -25.27 -3.37
N GLY A 81 5.45 -25.82 -4.16
CA GLY A 81 5.20 -26.76 -5.26
C GLY A 81 5.23 -26.11 -6.64
N GLU A 82 5.73 -26.83 -7.65
CA GLU A 82 5.87 -26.37 -9.04
C GLU A 82 4.53 -26.09 -9.75
N GLY A 83 3.43 -26.66 -9.27
CA GLY A 83 2.09 -26.44 -9.82
C GLY A 83 1.43 -25.13 -9.39
N GLN A 84 2.04 -24.38 -8.45
CA GLN A 84 1.51 -23.12 -7.95
C GLN A 84 1.84 -21.96 -8.89
N MET A 85 1.00 -20.92 -8.90
CA MET A 85 1.31 -19.70 -9.65
C MET A 85 2.05 -18.70 -8.77
N ILE A 86 2.97 -17.94 -9.38
CA ILE A 86 3.64 -16.83 -8.70
C ILE A 86 2.57 -15.76 -8.40
N PRO A 87 2.43 -15.30 -7.15
CA PRO A 87 1.34 -14.42 -6.73
C PRO A 87 1.55 -12.95 -7.13
N VAL A 88 2.44 -12.67 -8.09
CA VAL A 88 2.81 -11.32 -8.52
C VAL A 88 2.75 -11.25 -10.04
N ALA A 89 1.97 -10.31 -10.55
CA ALA A 89 1.85 -10.03 -11.98
C ALA A 89 2.53 -8.70 -12.36
N ALA A 90 2.69 -8.46 -13.66
CA ALA A 90 3.39 -7.28 -14.17
C ALA A 90 2.72 -5.95 -13.75
N ASN A 91 1.39 -5.95 -13.63
CA ASN A 91 0.61 -4.81 -13.15
C ASN A 91 0.92 -4.45 -11.68
N ASP A 92 1.25 -5.43 -10.83
CA ASP A 92 1.61 -5.16 -9.43
C ASP A 92 2.97 -4.46 -9.32
N VAL A 93 3.92 -4.87 -10.17
CA VAL A 93 5.22 -4.20 -10.30
C VAL A 93 5.03 -2.78 -10.84
N ALA A 94 4.25 -2.62 -11.92
CA ALA A 94 3.98 -1.31 -12.50
C ALA A 94 3.27 -0.37 -11.50
N PHE A 95 2.27 -0.87 -10.78
CA PHE A 95 1.55 -0.10 -9.76
C PHE A 95 2.48 0.34 -8.62
N SER A 96 3.26 -0.60 -8.07
CA SER A 96 4.18 -0.29 -6.97
C SER A 96 5.28 0.70 -7.39
N ALA A 97 5.82 0.58 -8.59
CA ALA A 97 6.77 1.55 -9.16
C ALA A 97 6.13 2.93 -9.35
N HIS A 98 4.92 2.98 -9.90
CA HIS A 98 4.16 4.22 -10.07
C HIS A 98 3.87 4.92 -8.73
N ALA A 99 3.49 4.15 -7.71
CA ALA A 99 3.25 4.68 -6.38
C ALA A 99 4.52 5.23 -5.72
N VAL A 100 5.67 4.54 -5.86
CA VAL A 100 6.97 5.07 -5.40
C VAL A 100 7.31 6.38 -6.10
N LEU A 101 7.09 6.48 -7.42
CA LEU A 101 7.32 7.70 -8.19
C LEU A 101 6.46 8.87 -7.66
N LEU A 102 5.13 8.68 -7.55
CA LEU A 102 4.25 9.77 -7.14
C LEU A 102 4.42 10.16 -5.66
N THR A 103 4.73 9.21 -4.78
CA THR A 103 5.06 9.52 -3.39
C THR A 103 6.42 10.23 -3.27
N SER A 104 7.40 9.91 -4.13
CA SER A 104 8.67 10.65 -4.22
C SER A 104 8.47 12.07 -4.75
N ILE A 105 7.59 12.27 -5.74
CA ILE A 105 7.19 13.61 -6.20
C ILE A 105 6.54 14.39 -5.05
N THR A 106 5.68 13.75 -4.27
CA THR A 106 5.06 14.38 -3.09
C THR A 106 6.10 14.75 -2.03
N LEU A 107 7.09 13.88 -1.79
CA LEU A 107 8.21 14.17 -0.88
C LEU A 107 9.06 15.34 -1.38
N PHE A 108 9.31 15.41 -2.69
CA PHE A 108 9.97 16.56 -3.31
C PHE A 108 9.16 17.84 -3.13
N GLN A 109 7.84 17.80 -3.34
CA GLN A 109 6.94 18.93 -3.07
C GLN A 109 7.02 19.40 -1.62
N ILE A 110 7.13 18.49 -0.64
CA ILE A 110 7.32 18.85 0.78
C ILE A 110 8.66 19.56 1.03
N ALA A 111 9.70 19.25 0.25
CA ALA A 111 10.99 19.89 0.36
C ALA A 111 11.01 21.32 -0.20
N ILE A 112 10.22 21.59 -1.25
CA ILE A 112 10.23 22.88 -1.97
C ILE A 112 9.10 23.85 -1.58
N TYR A 113 7.94 23.34 -1.19
CA TYR A 113 6.74 24.17 -0.95
C TYR A 113 6.59 24.55 0.51
N GLU A 114 5.74 25.54 0.77
CA GLU A 114 5.45 25.98 2.12
C GLU A 114 4.84 24.85 2.95
N ARG A 115 5.54 24.46 4.01
CA ARG A 115 5.10 23.41 4.96
C ARG A 115 4.62 23.96 6.30
N GLY A 116 4.72 25.28 6.50
CA GLY A 116 4.47 25.94 7.77
C GLY A 116 5.44 25.47 8.87
N SER A 117 4.93 25.28 10.08
CA SER A 117 5.68 24.78 11.23
C SER A 117 5.79 23.24 11.29
N GLN A 118 5.28 22.53 10.28
CA GLN A 118 5.28 21.07 10.27
C GLN A 118 6.70 20.52 10.11
N LYS A 119 7.04 19.53 10.94
CA LYS A 119 8.29 18.78 10.89
C LYS A 119 7.96 17.29 10.92
N VAL A 120 8.90 16.47 10.46
CA VAL A 120 8.79 15.01 10.64
C VAL A 120 8.89 14.70 12.12
N SER A 121 7.93 13.94 12.66
CA SER A 121 7.94 13.49 14.05
C SER A 121 9.13 12.57 14.32
N LYS A 122 9.71 12.70 15.51
CA LYS A 122 10.77 11.78 15.99
C LYS A 122 10.28 10.32 16.00
N ILE A 123 8.99 10.11 16.24
CA ILE A 123 8.37 8.76 16.19
C ILE A 123 8.41 8.22 14.77
N ALA A 124 7.99 9.01 13.78
CA ALA A 124 8.01 8.59 12.37
C ALA A 124 9.44 8.30 11.89
N ILE A 125 10.40 9.15 12.24
CA ILE A 125 11.83 8.91 11.96
C ILE A 125 12.30 7.61 12.61
N GLY A 126 11.98 7.40 13.90
CA GLY A 126 12.34 6.18 14.63
C GLY A 126 11.78 4.92 13.98
N ILE A 127 10.52 4.93 13.56
CA ILE A 127 9.88 3.81 12.86
C ILE A 127 10.59 3.53 11.53
N VAL A 128 10.83 4.55 10.71
CA VAL A 128 11.51 4.39 9.42
C VAL A 128 12.92 3.84 9.59
N LEU A 129 13.69 4.40 10.53
CA LEU A 129 15.05 3.92 10.82
C LEU A 129 15.02 2.47 11.30
N ALA A 130 14.14 2.13 12.24
CA ALA A 130 14.03 0.76 12.76
C ALA A 130 13.69 -0.25 11.65
N VAL A 131 12.74 0.11 10.78
CA VAL A 131 12.33 -0.74 9.65
C VAL A 131 13.47 -0.97 8.65
N TRP A 132 14.17 0.09 8.24
CA TRP A 132 15.25 -0.04 7.26
C TRP A 132 16.51 -0.67 7.84
N LEU A 133 16.85 -0.40 9.11
CA LEU A 133 17.93 -1.11 9.81
C LEU A 133 17.59 -2.59 9.98
N GLY A 134 16.36 -2.92 10.37
CA GLY A 134 15.88 -4.30 10.45
C GLY A 134 15.97 -5.02 9.11
N ALA A 135 15.54 -4.37 8.02
CA ALA A 135 15.66 -4.91 6.67
C ALA A 135 17.13 -5.14 6.26
N ALA A 136 18.04 -4.22 6.62
CA ALA A 136 19.47 -4.39 6.38
C ALA A 136 20.06 -5.59 7.14
N VAL A 137 19.69 -5.76 8.42
CA VAL A 137 20.10 -6.95 9.20
C VAL A 137 19.57 -8.23 8.55
N CYS A 138 18.29 -8.27 8.17
CA CYS A 138 17.70 -9.41 7.48
C CYS A 138 18.41 -9.73 6.15
N PHE A 139 18.86 -8.71 5.41
CA PHE A 139 19.63 -8.89 4.18
C PHE A 139 20.97 -9.61 4.46
N PHE A 140 21.72 -9.16 5.47
CA PHE A 140 22.98 -9.81 5.84
C PHE A 140 22.80 -11.24 6.39
N VAL A 141 21.68 -11.54 7.05
CA VAL A 141 21.31 -12.90 7.48
C VAL A 141 20.94 -13.81 6.29
N ALA A 142 20.24 -13.25 5.30
CA ALA A 142 19.83 -14.00 4.11
C ALA A 142 21.01 -14.27 3.15
N LEU A 143 22.06 -13.45 3.19
CA LEU A 143 23.21 -13.53 2.30
C LEU A 143 23.95 -14.89 2.35
N PRO A 144 24.40 -15.41 3.52
CA PRO A 144 25.11 -16.70 3.58
C PRO A 144 24.19 -17.91 3.37
N THR A 145 22.91 -17.79 3.74
CA THR A 145 21.93 -18.89 3.64
C THR A 145 21.24 -18.93 2.27
N HIS A 146 21.51 -17.94 1.42
CA HIS A 146 20.81 -17.69 0.16
C HIS A 146 19.28 -17.69 0.31
N SER A 147 18.73 -17.33 1.47
CA SER A 147 17.28 -17.43 1.76
C SER A 147 16.50 -16.21 1.25
N TRP A 148 16.61 -15.93 -0.06
CA TRP A 148 16.04 -14.76 -0.72
C TRP A 148 14.51 -14.68 -0.62
N LEU A 149 13.81 -15.81 -0.76
CA LEU A 149 12.35 -15.86 -0.57
C LEU A 149 11.93 -15.44 0.84
N TRP A 150 12.70 -15.80 1.87
CA TRP A 150 12.43 -15.37 3.23
C TRP A 150 12.62 -13.85 3.37
N LEU A 151 13.70 -13.31 2.82
CA LEU A 151 13.98 -11.88 2.84
C LEU A 151 12.87 -11.05 2.18
N ILE A 152 12.41 -11.44 0.98
CA ILE A 152 11.35 -10.68 0.32
C ILE A 152 10.02 -10.74 1.09
N ASN A 153 9.75 -11.84 1.80
CA ASN A 153 8.59 -11.93 2.69
C ASN A 153 8.69 -10.95 3.88
N ILE A 154 9.89 -10.64 4.37
CA ILE A 154 10.10 -9.56 5.36
C ILE A 154 9.68 -8.20 4.77
N PHE A 155 10.08 -7.88 3.52
CA PHE A 155 9.62 -6.66 2.85
C PHE A 155 8.09 -6.64 2.68
N SER A 156 7.48 -7.80 2.41
CA SER A 156 6.02 -7.93 2.40
C SER A 156 5.40 -7.68 3.78
N LEU A 157 6.02 -8.10 4.88
CA LEU A 157 5.53 -7.80 6.23
C LEU A 157 5.66 -6.30 6.57
N ILE A 158 6.78 -5.68 6.16
CA ILE A 158 7.02 -4.25 6.35
C ILE A 158 5.91 -3.42 5.69
N GLN A 159 5.54 -3.71 4.43
CA GLN A 159 4.48 -2.94 3.78
C GLN A 159 3.13 -3.06 4.50
N VAL A 160 2.80 -4.24 5.06
CA VAL A 160 1.56 -4.48 5.80
C VAL A 160 1.59 -3.64 7.07
N PHE A 161 2.67 -3.73 7.84
CA PHE A 161 2.86 -2.94 9.06
C PHE A 161 2.72 -1.44 8.78
N MET A 162 3.42 -0.91 7.78
CA MET A 162 3.38 0.51 7.44
C MET A 162 1.98 0.96 6.96
N THR A 163 1.24 0.07 6.32
CA THR A 163 -0.15 0.36 5.91
C THR A 163 -1.05 0.61 7.11
N VAL A 164 -0.85 -0.11 8.22
CA VAL A 164 -1.59 0.11 9.47
C VAL A 164 -1.17 1.42 10.13
N THR A 165 0.14 1.71 10.16
CA THR A 165 0.66 2.85 10.93
C THR A 165 0.49 4.19 10.22
N LYS A 166 0.50 4.23 8.89
CA LYS A 166 0.60 5.49 8.12
C LYS A 166 -0.57 6.45 8.32
N TYR A 167 -1.80 5.95 8.53
CA TYR A 167 -2.99 6.82 8.62
C TYR A 167 -3.11 7.54 9.97
N THR A 168 -2.51 7.00 11.02
CA THR A 168 -2.53 7.56 12.38
C THR A 168 -2.06 9.03 12.44
N PRO A 169 -0.89 9.41 11.90
CA PRO A 169 -0.45 10.80 11.96
C PRO A 169 -1.36 11.76 11.21
N GLN A 170 -1.97 11.35 10.09
CA GLN A 170 -2.91 12.21 9.36
C GLN A 170 -4.22 12.39 10.14
N ALA A 171 -4.76 11.32 10.72
CA ALA A 171 -5.98 11.39 11.54
C ALA A 171 -5.78 12.29 12.76
N PHE A 172 -4.64 12.16 13.45
CA PHE A 172 -4.29 13.01 14.58
C PHE A 172 -4.16 14.49 14.19
N MET A 173 -3.48 14.77 13.08
CA MET A 173 -3.32 16.15 12.57
C MET A 173 -4.67 16.79 12.23
N ASN A 174 -5.56 16.05 11.57
CA ASN A 174 -6.91 16.53 11.25
C ASN A 174 -7.72 16.79 12.52
N PHE A 175 -7.60 15.91 13.53
CA PHE A 175 -8.28 16.07 14.82
C PHE A 175 -7.79 17.30 15.59
N MET A 176 -6.49 17.57 15.57
CA MET A 176 -5.88 18.73 16.23
C MET A 176 -6.25 20.04 15.54
N ARG A 177 -6.26 20.06 14.20
CA ARG A 177 -6.59 21.26 13.41
C ARG A 177 -8.08 21.54 13.30
N LYS A 178 -8.94 20.55 13.59
CA LYS A 178 -10.40 20.60 13.35
C LYS A 178 -10.75 20.98 11.90
N SER A 179 -9.84 20.76 10.97
CA SER A 179 -9.98 21.10 9.55
C SER A 179 -9.20 20.07 8.72
N THR A 180 -9.74 19.76 7.54
CA THR A 180 -9.10 18.94 6.50
C THR A 180 -8.52 19.78 5.37
N ASP A 181 -8.39 21.10 5.56
CA ASP A 181 -7.92 22.00 4.52
C ASP A 181 -6.48 21.69 4.12
N GLY A 182 -6.33 21.40 2.83
CA GLY A 182 -5.08 21.02 2.20
C GLY A 182 -4.83 19.51 2.09
N LEU A 183 -5.77 18.70 2.56
CA LEU A 183 -5.84 17.27 2.27
C LEU A 183 -6.76 17.03 1.07
N SER A 184 -6.31 16.25 0.09
CA SER A 184 -7.16 15.86 -1.02
C SER A 184 -8.11 14.74 -0.59
N ILE A 185 -9.40 15.06 -0.48
CA ILE A 185 -10.43 14.06 -0.17
C ILE A 185 -10.45 12.97 -1.24
N GLY A 186 -10.26 13.35 -2.52
CA GLY A 186 -10.21 12.42 -3.64
C GLY A 186 -9.10 11.37 -3.51
N TYR A 187 -7.97 11.71 -2.88
CA TYR A 187 -6.90 10.76 -2.59
C TYR A 187 -7.40 9.61 -1.71
N PHE A 188 -8.03 9.95 -0.57
CA PHE A 188 -8.52 8.96 0.38
C PHE A 188 -9.75 8.20 -0.11
N SER A 189 -10.66 8.87 -0.82
CA SER A 189 -11.86 8.23 -1.37
C SER A 189 -11.51 7.19 -2.44
N LEU A 190 -10.57 7.50 -3.34
CA LEU A 190 -10.13 6.55 -4.36
C LEU A 190 -9.31 5.39 -3.77
N ASP A 191 -8.49 5.67 -2.76
CA ASP A 191 -7.75 4.64 -2.02
C ASP A 191 -8.69 3.68 -1.28
N PHE A 192 -9.74 4.21 -0.65
CA PHE A 192 -10.79 3.43 -0.02
C PHE A 192 -11.59 2.61 -1.04
N SER A 193 -12.01 3.22 -2.15
CA SER A 193 -12.73 2.54 -3.22
C SER A 193 -11.91 1.38 -3.79
N GLY A 194 -10.63 1.61 -4.08
CA GLY A 194 -9.72 0.57 -4.55
C GLY A 194 -9.61 -0.60 -3.56
N GLY A 195 -9.54 -0.30 -2.27
CA GLY A 195 -9.58 -1.30 -1.21
C GLY A 195 -10.87 -2.14 -1.23
N VAL A 196 -12.03 -1.50 -1.21
CA VAL A 196 -13.34 -2.19 -1.23
C VAL A 196 -13.48 -3.07 -2.46
N THR A 197 -13.09 -2.58 -3.64
CA THR A 197 -13.15 -3.34 -4.88
C THR A 197 -12.20 -4.54 -4.87
N ASN A 198 -11.01 -4.42 -4.29
CA ASN A 198 -10.08 -5.53 -4.14
C ASN A 198 -10.61 -6.62 -3.17
N TYR A 199 -11.30 -6.23 -2.10
CA TYR A 199 -12.01 -7.20 -1.25
C TYR A 199 -13.13 -7.92 -1.98
N ALA A 200 -13.94 -7.19 -2.76
CA ALA A 200 -14.98 -7.79 -3.56
C ALA A 200 -14.39 -8.80 -4.57
N GLN A 201 -13.24 -8.48 -5.18
CA GLN A 201 -12.51 -9.37 -6.06
C GLN A 201 -12.10 -10.67 -5.34
N MET A 202 -11.53 -10.57 -4.13
CA MET A 202 -11.18 -11.75 -3.32
C MET A 202 -12.42 -12.57 -2.92
N ALA A 203 -13.52 -11.91 -2.57
CA ALA A 203 -14.77 -12.57 -2.22
C ALA A 203 -15.31 -13.39 -3.42
N VAL A 204 -15.32 -12.80 -4.62
CA VAL A 204 -15.68 -13.48 -5.88
C VAL A 204 -14.81 -14.71 -6.11
N GLN A 205 -13.50 -14.59 -5.93
CA GLN A 205 -12.57 -15.72 -6.06
C GLN A 205 -12.86 -16.83 -5.02
N SER A 206 -13.15 -16.47 -3.77
CA SER A 206 -13.47 -17.44 -2.72
C SER A 206 -14.81 -18.15 -2.95
N ILE A 207 -15.79 -17.46 -3.58
CA ILE A 207 -17.08 -18.05 -3.95
C ILE A 207 -16.89 -19.07 -5.08
N ASP A 208 -16.01 -18.78 -6.05
CA ASP A 208 -15.73 -19.69 -7.17
C ASP A 208 -14.91 -20.92 -6.74
N GLN A 209 -13.92 -20.74 -5.86
CA GLN A 209 -12.91 -21.77 -5.54
C GLN A 209 -13.10 -22.47 -4.17
N GLY A 210 -14.05 -22.02 -3.35
CA GLY A 210 -14.28 -22.52 -1.98
C GLY A 210 -13.43 -21.82 -0.90
N PRO A 211 -13.62 -22.17 0.39
CA PRO A 211 -12.99 -21.49 1.52
C PRO A 211 -11.44 -21.56 1.48
N PRO A 212 -10.75 -20.60 2.12
CA PRO A 212 -9.35 -20.24 1.88
C PRO A 212 -8.28 -21.22 2.41
N SER A 213 -8.53 -22.53 2.42
CA SER A 213 -7.59 -23.57 2.85
C SER A 213 -6.68 -24.10 1.73
N SER A 214 -6.93 -23.76 0.46
CA SER A 214 -6.23 -24.33 -0.71
C SER A 214 -5.51 -23.32 -1.62
N LEU A 215 -5.65 -22.01 -1.37
CA LEU A 215 -5.03 -20.96 -2.19
C LEU A 215 -3.83 -20.35 -1.46
N PRO A 216 -2.69 -20.09 -2.15
CA PRO A 216 -1.64 -19.24 -1.61
C PRO A 216 -2.27 -17.87 -1.35
N GLN A 217 -2.42 -17.52 -0.08
CA GLN A 217 -2.87 -16.19 0.32
C GLN A 217 -1.91 -15.18 -0.31
N PRO A 218 -2.34 -14.30 -1.23
CA PRO A 218 -1.53 -13.14 -1.51
C PRO A 218 -1.44 -12.38 -0.18
N ASN A 219 -0.23 -12.01 0.22
CA ASN A 219 0.05 -11.20 1.42
C ASN A 219 -0.71 -9.88 1.31
N ASN A 220 -2.00 -9.89 1.62
CA ASN A 220 -2.90 -8.80 1.35
C ASN A 220 -2.93 -7.89 2.56
N SER A 221 -2.07 -6.87 2.46
CA SER A 221 -2.09 -5.59 3.17
C SER A 221 -3.49 -4.97 3.38
N CYS A 222 -4.53 -5.48 2.71
CA CYS A 222 -5.93 -5.07 2.79
C CYS A 222 -6.61 -5.33 4.15
N ASN A 223 -6.29 -6.41 4.88
CA ASN A 223 -6.96 -6.81 6.15
C ASN A 223 -6.91 -5.75 7.26
N SER A 224 -6.02 -4.76 7.14
CA SER A 224 -5.85 -3.70 8.14
C SER A 224 -6.23 -2.30 7.67
N ILE A 225 -6.61 -2.10 6.40
CA ILE A 225 -6.91 -0.78 5.82
C ILE A 225 -8.32 -0.31 6.17
N ILE A 226 -9.31 -1.22 6.16
CA ILE A 226 -10.72 -0.88 6.31
C ILE A 226 -11.03 -0.18 7.65
N PRO A 227 -10.58 -0.69 8.82
CA PRO A 227 -10.90 -0.06 10.11
C PRO A 227 -10.31 1.35 10.24
N LEU A 228 -9.14 1.61 9.65
CA LEU A 228 -8.41 2.87 9.79
C LEU A 228 -8.85 3.95 8.79
N CYS A 229 -9.19 3.55 7.55
CA CYS A 229 -9.90 4.44 6.63
C CYS A 229 -11.29 4.80 7.16
N LEU A 230 -12.03 3.85 7.74
CA LEU A 230 -13.27 4.12 8.46
C LEU A 230 -13.06 5.06 9.65
N THR A 231 -11.96 4.95 10.39
CA THR A 231 -11.66 5.87 11.51
C THR A 231 -11.42 7.29 11.01
N SER A 232 -10.72 7.45 9.89
CA SER A 232 -10.52 8.76 9.24
C SER A 232 -11.84 9.33 8.69
N PHE A 233 -12.69 8.48 8.10
CA PHE A 233 -14.02 8.85 7.60
C PHE A 233 -15.04 9.14 8.73
N LYS A 234 -14.90 8.46 9.87
CA LYS A 234 -15.72 8.65 11.08
C LYS A 234 -15.31 9.93 11.82
N THR A 235 -14.01 10.24 11.83
CA THR A 235 -13.53 11.54 12.32
C THR A 235 -14.01 12.67 11.39
N TYR A 236 -14.07 12.44 10.08
CA TYR A 236 -14.64 13.36 9.10
C TYR A 236 -16.14 13.63 9.32
N SER A 237 -16.96 12.59 9.46
CA SER A 237 -18.41 12.74 9.72
C SER A 237 -18.69 13.41 11.07
N LEU A 238 -17.87 13.14 12.10
CA LEU A 238 -17.97 13.83 13.39
C LEU A 238 -17.56 15.30 13.35
N LEU A 239 -16.67 15.70 12.41
CA LEU A 239 -16.26 17.10 12.23
C LEU A 239 -17.27 17.90 11.40
N GLN A 240 -17.93 17.29 10.41
CA GLN A 240 -19.03 17.93 9.66
C GLN A 240 -20.28 18.18 10.52
N ILE A 241 -20.53 17.39 11.56
CA ILE A 241 -21.68 17.58 12.47
C ILE A 241 -21.43 18.72 13.49
N ARG A 242 -20.20 19.23 13.59
CA ARG A 242 -19.82 20.28 14.56
C ARG A 242 -19.45 21.63 13.91
N GLY A 243 -19.65 21.77 12.59
CA GLY A 243 -19.43 23.01 11.83
C GLY A 243 -20.73 23.72 11.51
#